data_AF-A0A926TLF9-F1
#
_entry.id   AF-A0A926TLF9-F1
#
_cell.length_a   1.000
_cell.length_b   1.000
_cell.length_c   1.000
_cell.angle_alpha   90.00
_cell.angle_beta   90.00
_cell.angle_gamma   90.00
#
_symmetry.space_group_name_H-M   'P 1'
#
loop_
_entity.id
_entity.type
_entity.pdbx_description
1 polymer ?
#
loop_
_entity_poly.entity_id
_entity_poly.type
_entity_poly.pdbx_seq_one_letter_code
_entity_poly.pdbx_strand_id
1 'polypeptide(L)'
;MKIGKLCLSAVLVLAASGGIGLPMQAVQLANGKTYFVQPPRFEGATATQKTAYSWGSTYYFTLTVPENAGESLQRVMIAPEAAPSRARFDVRQTEAVGKLGDRQARLSIQDVTEDPKTRAITVTFNPPIEPGSQVRIGLYATRNPDVGGVYLYGVTAFPTGEQPYGQFLGYGRIQITDRDFFFRRGFF
;
A
#
# COMPACT_ATOMS: atom_id res chain seq x y z
N MET A 1 50.80 -62.46 -6.83
CA MET A 1 49.94 -61.62 -5.96
C MET A 1 50.79 -60.47 -5.43
N LYS A 2 50.70 -59.23 -5.95
CA LYS A 2 49.73 -58.15 -5.60
C LYS A 2 49.72 -57.91 -4.08
N ILE A 3 50.01 -56.75 -3.47
CA ILE A 3 49.95 -55.32 -3.84
C ILE A 3 50.82 -54.54 -2.82
N GLY A 4 51.57 -53.53 -3.25
CA GLY A 4 52.19 -52.54 -2.36
C GLY A 4 51.22 -51.43 -1.94
N LYS A 5 51.45 -50.78 -0.80
CA LYS A 5 50.79 -49.51 -0.46
C LYS A 5 51.77 -48.50 0.14
N LEU A 6 51.85 -47.39 -0.59
CA LEU A 6 52.54 -46.13 -0.32
C LEU A 6 52.03 -45.46 0.98
N CYS A 7 52.96 -44.81 1.68
CA CYS A 7 52.69 -43.75 2.64
C CYS A 7 52.01 -42.55 1.95
N LEU A 8 51.04 -41.91 2.62
CA LEU A 8 50.63 -40.55 2.29
C LEU A 8 50.41 -39.76 3.59
N SER A 9 51.29 -38.79 3.82
CA SER A 9 51.21 -37.81 4.89
C SER A 9 50.14 -36.77 4.56
N ALA A 10 49.20 -36.52 5.47
CA ALA A 10 48.18 -35.48 5.31
C ALA A 10 48.73 -34.13 5.82
N VAL A 11 48.85 -33.16 4.92
CA VAL A 11 49.13 -31.75 5.24
C VAL A 11 47.79 -31.01 5.24
N LEU A 12 47.43 -30.40 6.37
CA LEU A 12 46.22 -29.62 6.55
C LEU A 12 46.53 -28.15 6.21
N VAL A 13 45.93 -27.61 5.15
CA VAL A 13 46.01 -26.18 4.79
C VAL A 13 44.74 -25.48 5.28
N LEU A 14 44.89 -24.54 6.23
CA LEU A 14 43.81 -23.63 6.62
C LEU A 14 43.73 -22.48 5.60
N ALA A 15 42.63 -22.43 4.84
CA ALA A 15 42.29 -21.27 4.02
C ALA A 15 41.41 -20.30 4.83
N ALA A 16 41.88 -19.07 5.01
CA ALA A 16 41.10 -17.98 5.57
C ALA A 16 40.08 -17.48 4.55
N SER A 17 38.77 -17.64 4.83
CA SER A 17 37.70 -17.09 4.01
C SER A 17 37.43 -15.64 4.40
N GLY A 18 37.77 -14.73 3.49
CA GLY A 18 37.35 -13.33 3.54
C GLY A 18 35.83 -13.20 3.41
N GLY A 19 35.24 -12.32 4.22
CA GLY A 19 33.81 -12.04 4.20
C GLY A 19 33.40 -11.40 2.87
N ILE A 20 32.57 -12.12 2.11
CA ILE A 20 31.88 -11.59 0.93
C ILE A 20 30.63 -10.87 1.45
N GLY A 21 30.64 -9.54 1.38
CA GLY A 21 29.41 -8.75 1.49
C GLY A 21 28.51 -9.09 0.31
N LEU A 22 27.49 -9.90 0.55
CA LEU A 22 26.50 -10.20 -0.48
C LEU A 22 25.70 -8.92 -0.76
N PRO A 23 25.55 -8.50 -2.03
CA PRO A 23 24.57 -7.48 -2.36
C PRO A 23 23.21 -8.02 -1.95
N MET A 24 22.46 -7.23 -1.18
CA MET A 24 21.09 -7.51 -0.75
C MET A 24 20.17 -7.43 -1.98
N GLN A 25 20.30 -8.42 -2.86
CA GLN A 25 19.42 -8.64 -4.00
C GLN A 25 18.09 -9.10 -3.43
N ALA A 26 17.03 -8.42 -3.88
CA ALA A 26 15.63 -8.79 -3.79
C ALA A 26 15.43 -10.24 -3.34
N VAL A 27 14.80 -10.45 -2.18
CA VAL A 27 14.40 -11.79 -1.75
C VAL A 27 13.23 -12.22 -2.63
N GLN A 28 13.51 -12.63 -3.86
CA GLN A 28 12.64 -13.54 -4.58
C GLN A 28 12.75 -14.87 -3.85
N LEU A 29 11.77 -15.18 -3.00
CA LEU A 29 11.68 -16.51 -2.41
C LEU A 29 11.54 -17.53 -3.54
N ALA A 30 11.97 -18.77 -3.31
CA ALA A 30 12.01 -19.85 -4.32
C ALA A 30 10.68 -20.15 -5.05
N ASN A 31 9.58 -19.52 -4.64
CA ASN A 31 8.28 -19.55 -5.30
C ASN A 31 8.07 -18.46 -6.37
N GLY A 32 9.09 -17.64 -6.69
CA GLY A 32 9.03 -16.60 -7.73
C GLY A 32 8.24 -15.36 -7.34
N LYS A 33 7.75 -15.27 -6.10
CA LYS A 33 7.00 -14.10 -5.61
C LYS A 33 7.95 -13.03 -5.09
N THR A 34 7.61 -11.78 -5.39
CA THR A 34 8.32 -10.60 -4.85
C THR A 34 7.60 -10.07 -3.62
N TYR A 35 8.36 -9.82 -2.56
CA TYR A 35 7.87 -9.29 -1.28
C TYR A 35 8.64 -8.02 -0.92
N PHE A 36 8.02 -7.17 -0.13
CA PHE A 36 8.77 -6.19 0.63
C PHE A 36 9.62 -6.89 1.69
N VAL A 37 10.86 -6.44 1.88
CA VAL A 37 11.68 -6.83 3.04
C VAL A 37 11.09 -6.24 4.31
N GLN A 38 10.80 -4.94 4.27
CA GLN A 38 10.01 -4.25 5.28
C GLN A 38 8.78 -3.63 4.61
N PRO A 39 7.56 -4.08 4.94
CA PRO A 39 6.36 -3.54 4.33
C PRO A 39 6.18 -2.04 4.55
N PRO A 40 5.53 -1.34 3.60
CA PRO A 40 5.00 0.00 3.84
C PRO A 40 4.13 0.02 5.09
N ARG A 41 4.15 1.14 5.82
CA ARG A 41 3.23 1.36 6.93
C ARG A 41 2.05 2.18 6.46
N PHE A 42 0.87 1.84 6.96
CA PHE A 42 -0.32 2.65 6.76
C PHE A 42 -0.45 3.62 7.94
N GLU A 43 -0.39 4.92 7.63
CA GLU A 43 -0.39 5.99 8.64
C GLU A 43 -1.82 6.43 8.99
N GLY A 44 -2.78 6.26 8.07
CA GLY A 44 -4.19 6.51 8.36
C GLY A 44 -5.00 6.98 7.16
N ALA A 45 -6.29 7.19 7.42
CA ALA A 45 -7.24 7.73 6.46
C ALA A 45 -8.01 8.94 7.02
N THR A 46 -8.36 9.89 6.15
CA THR A 46 -9.21 11.03 6.49
C THR A 46 -10.09 11.41 5.31
N ALA A 47 -11.16 12.17 5.56
CA ALA A 47 -12.03 12.72 4.53
C ALA A 47 -12.15 14.23 4.72
N THR A 48 -12.20 15.00 3.63
CA THR A 48 -12.38 16.46 3.68
C THR A 48 -13.78 16.84 4.17
N GLN A 49 -14.81 16.09 3.76
CA GLN A 49 -16.16 16.24 4.27
C GLN A 49 -16.57 14.98 5.03
N LYS A 50 -16.99 15.17 6.28
CA LYS A 50 -17.36 14.09 7.22
C LYS A 50 -18.85 14.05 7.53
N THR A 51 -19.70 14.59 6.65
CA THR A 51 -21.16 14.56 6.80
C THR A 51 -21.77 13.59 5.80
N ALA A 52 -22.75 12.81 6.25
CA ALA A 52 -23.53 11.92 5.40
C ALA A 52 -24.16 12.70 4.24
N TYR A 53 -24.21 12.08 3.06
CA TYR A 53 -24.76 12.66 1.85
C TYR A 53 -24.06 13.93 1.33
N SER A 54 -22.91 14.31 1.91
CA SER A 54 -22.11 15.43 1.39
C SER A 54 -21.58 15.11 -0.01
N TRP A 55 -21.63 16.11 -0.88
CA TRP A 55 -21.03 16.05 -2.21
C TRP A 55 -19.58 16.52 -2.17
N GLY A 56 -18.76 15.99 -3.09
CA GLY A 56 -17.39 16.47 -3.31
C GLY A 56 -16.47 16.34 -2.09
N SER A 57 -16.30 15.13 -1.59
CA SER A 57 -15.37 14.82 -0.50
C SER A 57 -14.14 14.11 -1.06
N THR A 58 -12.94 14.42 -0.56
CA THR A 58 -11.72 13.69 -0.92
C THR A 58 -11.27 12.85 0.26
N TYR A 59 -11.09 11.55 0.01
CA TYR A 59 -10.68 10.57 0.99
C TYR A 59 -9.18 10.36 0.82
N TYR A 60 -8.39 10.78 1.80
CA TYR A 60 -6.95 10.64 1.78
C TYR A 60 -6.52 9.40 2.53
N PHE A 61 -5.62 8.62 1.92
CA PHE A 61 -4.95 7.46 2.49
C PHE A 61 -3.45 7.73 2.48
N THR A 62 -2.82 7.69 3.65
CA THR A 62 -1.39 8.01 3.79
C THR A 62 -0.61 6.76 4.15
N LEU A 63 0.48 6.53 3.40
CA LEU A 63 1.38 5.41 3.55
C LEU A 63 2.82 5.92 3.63
N THR A 64 3.67 5.23 4.37
CA THR A 64 5.12 5.45 4.35
C THR A 64 5.81 4.18 3.89
N VAL A 65 6.60 4.29 2.82
CA VAL A 65 7.49 3.23 2.34
C VAL A 65 8.82 3.38 3.08
N PRO A 66 9.24 2.44 3.94
CA PRO A 66 10.47 2.57 4.70
C PRO A 66 11.70 2.51 3.78
N GLU A 67 12.83 3.09 4.18
CA GLU A 67 14.08 3.10 3.38
C GLU A 67 14.60 1.70 3.09
N ASN A 68 14.40 0.77 4.03
CA ASN A 68 14.76 -0.64 3.93
C ASN A 68 13.60 -1.52 3.44
N ALA A 69 12.67 -0.96 2.66
CA ALA A 69 11.56 -1.73 2.08
C ALA A 69 12.03 -2.86 1.14
N GLY A 70 13.25 -2.75 0.60
CA GLY A 70 13.86 -3.68 -0.34
C GLY A 70 13.34 -3.49 -1.77
N GLU A 71 12.03 -3.33 -1.92
CA GLU A 71 11.35 -3.15 -3.21
C GLU A 71 10.52 -1.85 -3.24
N SER A 72 10.37 -1.24 -4.41
CA SER A 72 9.55 -0.05 -4.62
C SER A 72 8.06 -0.41 -4.58
N LEU A 73 7.23 0.52 -4.09
CA LEU A 73 5.78 0.36 -4.04
C LEU A 73 5.18 0.62 -5.43
N GLN A 74 4.59 -0.41 -6.04
CA GLN A 74 4.00 -0.30 -7.37
C GLN A 74 2.49 -0.06 -7.32
N ARG A 75 1.77 -0.75 -6.43
CA ARG A 75 0.30 -0.65 -6.35
C ARG A 75 -0.19 -0.54 -4.92
N VAL A 76 -1.29 0.20 -4.76
CA VAL A 76 -2.06 0.25 -3.52
C VAL A 76 -3.51 -0.08 -3.83
N MET A 77 -4.06 -1.08 -3.16
CA MET A 77 -5.47 -1.43 -3.21
C MET A 77 -6.17 -0.94 -1.95
N ILE A 78 -7.30 -0.27 -2.13
CA ILE A 78 -8.15 0.28 -1.07
C ILE A 78 -9.53 -0.37 -1.23
N ALA A 79 -9.85 -1.30 -0.34
CA ALA A 79 -11.06 -2.11 -0.40
C ALA A 79 -12.05 -1.66 0.68
N PRO A 80 -13.26 -1.17 0.33
CA PRO A 80 -14.27 -0.85 1.33
C PRO A 80 -14.80 -2.12 2.00
N GLU A 81 -14.98 -2.07 3.31
CA GLU A 81 -15.68 -3.13 4.05
C GLU A 81 -17.20 -3.07 3.84
N ALA A 82 -17.90 -4.11 4.32
CA ALA A 82 -19.36 -4.09 4.36
C ALA A 82 -19.86 -2.96 5.27
N ALA A 83 -20.78 -2.14 4.76
CA ALA A 83 -21.38 -1.03 5.49
C ALA A 83 -22.81 -0.75 4.95
N PRO A 84 -23.70 -0.10 5.73
CA PRO A 84 -25.09 0.17 5.33
C PRO A 84 -25.25 1.05 4.07
N SER A 85 -24.26 1.91 3.81
CA SER A 85 -24.13 2.69 2.57
C SER A 85 -22.63 2.81 2.24
N ARG A 86 -22.26 3.41 1.10
CA ARG A 86 -20.87 3.59 0.70
C ARG A 86 -20.66 4.93 0.00
N ALA A 87 -19.45 5.46 0.11
CA ALA A 87 -19.01 6.59 -0.69
C ALA A 87 -18.98 6.17 -2.17
N ARG A 88 -19.35 7.09 -3.06
CA ARG A 88 -19.30 6.90 -4.52
C ARG A 88 -18.08 7.61 -5.07
N PHE A 89 -17.05 6.85 -5.40
CA PHE A 89 -15.81 7.40 -5.94
C PHE A 89 -15.87 7.60 -7.45
N ASP A 90 -15.29 8.70 -7.92
CA ASP A 90 -14.89 8.86 -9.32
C ASP A 90 -13.38 8.62 -9.41
N VAL A 91 -13.01 7.42 -9.87
CA VAL A 91 -11.61 7.00 -9.94
C VAL A 91 -10.78 7.85 -10.89
N ARG A 92 -11.39 8.55 -11.86
CA ARG A 92 -10.70 9.43 -12.81
C ARG A 92 -10.15 10.70 -12.15
N GLN A 93 -10.68 11.04 -10.97
CA GLN A 93 -10.25 12.18 -10.16
C GLN A 93 -9.34 11.75 -9.00
N THR A 94 -8.73 10.56 -9.11
CA THR A 94 -7.73 10.12 -8.15
C THR A 94 -6.46 10.93 -8.32
N GLU A 95 -5.94 11.42 -7.20
CA GLU A 95 -4.65 12.13 -7.16
C GLU A 95 -3.71 11.44 -6.17
N ALA A 96 -2.40 11.59 -6.38
CA ALA A 96 -1.41 11.13 -5.44
C ALA A 96 -0.30 12.17 -5.29
N VAL A 97 0.15 12.35 -4.05
CA VAL A 97 1.23 13.26 -3.70
C VAL A 97 2.26 12.50 -2.88
N GLY A 98 3.52 12.64 -3.26
CA GLY A 98 4.67 12.04 -2.61
C GLY A 98 5.43 13.08 -1.80
N LYS A 99 6.06 12.62 -0.73
CA LYS A 99 7.07 13.38 0.01
C LYS A 99 8.32 12.53 0.19
N LEU A 100 9.46 13.03 -0.28
CA LEU A 100 10.79 12.43 -0.08
C LEU A 100 11.69 13.48 0.57
N GLY A 101 12.10 13.24 1.82
CA GLY A 101 12.69 14.29 2.66
C GLY A 101 11.73 15.48 2.79
N ASP A 102 12.22 16.70 2.48
CA ASP A 102 11.41 17.93 2.51
C ASP A 102 10.70 18.28 1.19
N ARG A 103 10.92 17.48 0.13
CA ARG A 103 10.34 17.76 -1.18
C ARG A 103 8.98 17.08 -1.33
N GLN A 104 7.96 17.86 -1.67
CA GLN A 104 6.63 17.38 -1.98
C GLN A 104 6.35 17.52 -3.48
N ALA A 105 5.84 16.47 -4.13
CA ALA A 105 5.53 16.49 -5.55
C ALA A 105 4.30 15.62 -5.87
N ARG A 106 3.57 15.98 -6.93
CA ARG A 106 2.53 15.08 -7.50
C ARG A 106 3.20 13.82 -8.05
N LEU A 107 2.60 12.68 -7.76
CA LEU A 107 3.06 11.38 -8.25
C LEU A 107 2.32 11.04 -9.53
N SER A 108 3.05 10.47 -10.50
CA SER A 108 2.46 9.93 -11.71
C SER A 108 1.71 8.64 -11.40
N ILE A 109 0.43 8.62 -11.76
CA ILE A 109 -0.43 7.43 -11.67
C ILE A 109 -0.54 6.87 -13.08
N GLN A 110 -0.21 5.59 -13.23
CA GLN A 110 -0.33 4.88 -14.50
C GLN A 110 -1.79 4.52 -14.78
N ASP A 111 -2.46 3.98 -13.76
CA ASP A 111 -3.81 3.46 -13.88
C ASP A 111 -4.53 3.45 -12.54
N VAL A 112 -5.86 3.59 -12.59
CA VAL A 112 -6.75 3.42 -11.45
C VAL A 112 -7.96 2.60 -11.87
N THR A 113 -8.12 1.44 -11.25
CA THR A 113 -9.24 0.53 -11.53
C THR A 113 -10.14 0.40 -10.31
N GLU A 114 -11.42 0.12 -10.55
CA GLU A 114 -12.38 -0.24 -9.52
C GLU A 114 -12.99 -1.60 -9.86
N ASP A 115 -12.89 -2.56 -8.94
CA ASP A 115 -13.55 -3.84 -9.10
C ASP A 115 -15.07 -3.67 -8.95
N PRO A 116 -15.88 -4.10 -9.94
CA PRO A 116 -17.32 -3.81 -9.96
C PRO A 116 -18.10 -4.54 -8.86
N LYS A 117 -17.56 -5.63 -8.30
CA LYS A 117 -18.23 -6.45 -7.27
C LYS A 117 -17.88 -5.99 -5.87
N THR A 118 -16.59 -5.87 -5.60
CA THR A 118 -16.03 -5.53 -4.28
C THR A 118 -15.95 -4.02 -4.06
N ARG A 119 -15.94 -3.22 -5.15
CA ARG A 119 -15.68 -1.77 -5.14
C ARG A 119 -14.27 -1.43 -4.64
N ALA A 120 -13.35 -2.39 -4.67
CA ALA A 120 -11.95 -2.15 -4.34
C ALA A 120 -11.31 -1.30 -5.43
N ILE A 121 -10.64 -0.22 -5.02
CA ILE A 121 -9.95 0.69 -5.92
C ILE A 121 -8.46 0.36 -5.87
N THR A 122 -7.86 0.07 -7.02
CA THR A 122 -6.43 -0.18 -7.14
C THR A 122 -5.76 0.96 -7.88
N VAL A 123 -4.80 1.62 -7.22
CA VAL A 123 -3.97 2.69 -7.79
C VAL A 123 -2.61 2.10 -8.15
N THR A 124 -2.20 2.28 -9.40
CA THR A 124 -0.91 1.80 -9.94
C THR A 124 0.00 2.98 -10.27
N PHE A 125 1.22 2.97 -9.75
CA PHE A 125 2.21 4.01 -9.95
C PHE A 125 3.20 3.63 -11.05
N ASN A 126 3.51 4.59 -11.92
CA ASN A 126 4.63 4.51 -12.86
C ASN A 126 5.22 5.91 -13.06
N PRO A 127 6.46 6.17 -12.60
CA PRO A 127 7.37 5.21 -11.98
C PRO A 127 6.85 4.67 -10.63
N PRO A 128 7.27 3.45 -10.22
CA PRO A 128 7.03 2.95 -8.87
C PRO A 128 7.56 3.91 -7.80
N ILE A 129 7.00 3.85 -6.60
CA ILE A 129 7.40 4.74 -5.51
C ILE A 129 8.58 4.15 -4.76
N GLU A 130 9.69 4.86 -4.78
CA GLU A 130 10.95 4.45 -4.16
C GLU A 130 10.87 4.36 -2.62
N PRO A 131 11.66 3.45 -2.01
CA PRO A 131 11.87 3.39 -0.57
C PRO A 131 12.23 4.76 0.04
N GLY A 132 11.84 4.97 1.30
CA GLY A 132 12.06 6.24 2.02
C GLY A 132 11.04 7.34 1.71
N SER A 133 10.00 7.03 0.93
CA SER A 133 8.97 7.99 0.53
C SER A 133 7.70 7.87 1.37
N GLN A 134 7.02 9.01 1.58
CA GLN A 134 5.62 9.03 2.00
C GLN A 134 4.71 9.24 0.79
N VAL A 135 3.58 8.55 0.75
CA VAL A 135 2.56 8.63 -0.30
C VAL A 135 1.23 9.01 0.33
N ARG A 136 0.56 10.01 -0.25
CA ARG A 136 -0.82 10.37 0.10
C ARG A 136 -1.70 10.26 -1.13
N ILE A 137 -2.60 9.29 -1.14
CA ILE A 137 -3.55 9.02 -2.22
C ILE A 137 -4.87 9.70 -1.87
N GLY A 138 -5.40 10.54 -2.75
CA GLY A 138 -6.71 11.17 -2.63
C GLY A 138 -7.70 10.53 -3.59
N LEU A 139 -8.73 9.88 -3.05
CA LEU A 139 -9.87 9.37 -3.82
C LEU A 139 -11.03 10.37 -3.73
N TYR A 140 -11.48 10.88 -4.88
CA TYR A 140 -12.61 11.80 -4.91
C TYR A 140 -13.94 11.05 -4.83
N ALA A 141 -14.63 11.23 -3.70
CA ALA A 141 -16.01 10.81 -3.52
C ALA A 141 -16.94 11.90 -4.06
N THR A 142 -17.60 11.60 -5.18
CA THR A 142 -18.70 12.41 -5.73
C THR A 142 -19.80 12.60 -4.69
N ARG A 143 -20.05 11.56 -3.87
CA ARG A 143 -20.96 11.59 -2.74
C ARG A 143 -20.47 10.71 -1.59
N ASN A 144 -20.56 11.22 -0.38
CA ASN A 144 -20.41 10.44 0.85
C ASN A 144 -21.51 9.37 1.00
N PRO A 145 -21.32 8.41 1.92
CA PRO A 145 -22.37 7.47 2.31
C PRO A 145 -23.64 8.20 2.76
N ASP A 146 -24.79 7.53 2.61
CA ASP A 146 -26.10 8.13 2.84
C ASP A 146 -26.44 8.29 4.34
N VAL A 147 -25.74 7.56 5.22
CA VAL A 147 -25.93 7.57 6.67
C VAL A 147 -24.62 7.80 7.41
N GLY A 148 -24.70 8.34 8.62
CA GLY A 148 -23.57 8.43 9.54
C GLY A 148 -23.06 7.05 9.95
N GLY A 149 -21.82 7.00 10.44
CA GLY A 149 -21.19 5.79 10.93
C GLY A 149 -19.69 5.74 10.72
N VAL A 150 -19.15 4.55 10.99
CA VAL A 150 -17.74 4.23 10.80
C VAL A 150 -17.58 3.48 9.49
N TYR A 151 -16.81 4.03 8.57
CA TYR A 151 -16.50 3.42 7.29
C TYR A 151 -15.05 2.93 7.30
N LEU A 152 -14.87 1.62 7.08
CA LEU A 152 -13.57 0.96 7.09
C LEU A 152 -13.14 0.64 5.67
N TYR A 153 -11.84 0.85 5.42
CA TYR A 153 -11.21 0.60 4.13
C TYR A 153 -9.93 -0.22 4.36
N GLY A 154 -9.92 -1.47 3.93
CA GLY A 154 -8.73 -2.30 3.96
C GLY A 154 -7.69 -1.79 2.96
N VAL A 155 -6.44 -1.65 3.40
CA VAL A 155 -5.34 -1.14 2.56
C VAL A 155 -4.31 -2.25 2.35
N THR A 156 -4.01 -2.54 1.09
CA THR A 156 -3.01 -3.54 0.70
C THR A 156 -1.99 -2.92 -0.25
N ALA A 157 -0.71 -3.09 0.04
CA ALA A 157 0.40 -2.63 -0.80
C ALA A 157 1.03 -3.78 -1.58
N PHE A 158 1.48 -3.50 -2.81
CA PHE A 158 2.14 -4.48 -3.67
C PHE A 158 3.50 -3.92 -4.16
N PRO A 159 4.59 -4.71 -4.05
CA PRO A 159 5.89 -4.30 -4.57
C PRO A 159 5.92 -4.37 -6.11
N THR A 160 7.02 -3.91 -6.69
CA THR A 160 7.42 -4.23 -8.06
C THR A 160 7.70 -5.74 -8.23
N GLY A 161 7.62 -6.25 -9.46
CA GLY A 161 8.00 -7.63 -9.81
C GLY A 161 6.98 -8.36 -10.67
N GLU A 162 7.34 -9.55 -11.17
CA GLU A 162 6.46 -10.36 -12.02
C GLU A 162 5.28 -10.96 -11.25
N GLN A 163 5.52 -11.40 -10.02
CA GLN A 163 4.50 -11.98 -9.14
C GLN A 163 4.49 -11.29 -7.77
N PRO A 164 4.03 -10.03 -7.70
CA PRO A 164 4.10 -9.26 -6.47
C PRO A 164 3.12 -9.79 -5.43
N TYR A 165 3.60 -10.01 -4.21
CA TYR A 165 2.76 -10.40 -3.08
C TYR A 165 2.12 -9.18 -2.44
N GLY A 166 0.79 -9.20 -2.30
CA GLY A 166 0.04 -8.14 -1.64
C GLY A 166 0.14 -8.23 -0.11
N GLN A 167 0.66 -7.19 0.52
CA GLN A 167 0.74 -7.09 1.97
C GLN A 167 -0.39 -6.21 2.50
N PHE A 168 -1.27 -6.79 3.33
CA PHE A 168 -2.30 -6.03 4.03
C PHE A 168 -1.65 -5.18 5.14
N LEU A 169 -2.00 -3.90 5.17
CA LEU A 169 -1.41 -2.90 6.05
C LEU A 169 -2.34 -2.47 7.20
N GLY A 170 -3.63 -2.79 7.10
CA GLY A 170 -4.63 -2.44 8.09
C GLY A 170 -5.85 -1.71 7.50
N TYR A 171 -6.66 -1.17 8.39
CA TYR A 171 -7.91 -0.49 8.05
C TYR A 171 -7.81 1.02 8.22
N GLY A 172 -8.12 1.76 7.16
CA GLY A 172 -8.45 3.17 7.21
C GLY A 172 -9.85 3.37 7.78
N ARG A 173 -9.94 4.08 8.92
CA ARG A 173 -11.22 4.41 9.56
C ARG A 173 -11.63 5.84 9.25
N ILE A 174 -12.81 6.01 8.66
CA ILE A 174 -13.40 7.33 8.41
C ILE A 174 -14.73 7.42 9.14
N GLN A 175 -14.81 8.35 10.10
CA GLN A 175 -16.05 8.70 10.77
C GLN A 175 -16.85 9.67 9.89
N ILE A 176 -18.09 9.33 9.61
CA ILE A 176 -19.07 10.19 8.97
C ILE A 176 -20.18 10.47 10.00
N THR A 177 -20.51 11.73 10.21
CA THR A 177 -21.63 12.16 11.05
C THR A 177 -22.91 12.18 10.21
N ASP A 178 -24.05 11.87 10.82
CA ASP A 178 -25.34 12.07 10.15
C ASP A 178 -25.52 13.52 9.72
N ARG A 179 -26.30 13.71 8.66
CA ARG A 179 -26.73 15.05 8.28
C ARG A 179 -27.83 15.47 9.24
N ASP A 180 -27.57 16.50 10.05
CA ASP A 180 -28.60 17.10 10.88
C ASP A 180 -29.73 17.63 9.98
N PHE A 181 -30.81 16.85 9.89
CA PHE A 181 -32.06 17.37 9.37
C PHE A 181 -32.68 18.20 10.49
N PHE A 182 -32.47 19.52 10.45
CA PHE A 182 -33.31 20.45 11.20
C PHE A 182 -34.76 20.25 10.72
N PHE A 183 -35.53 19.43 11.43
CA PHE A 183 -36.97 19.53 11.39
C PHE A 183 -37.34 20.90 11.95
N ARG A 184 -37.62 21.86 11.06
CA ARG A 184 -38.64 22.88 11.35
C ARG A 184 -39.96 22.13 11.51
N ARG A 185 -40.18 21.51 12.68
CA ARG A 185 -41.53 21.34 13.21
C ARG A 185 -41.98 22.75 13.56
N GLY A 186 -42.60 23.40 12.59
CA GLY A 186 -43.37 24.61 12.85
C GLY A 186 -44.49 24.23 13.82
N PHE A 187 -44.35 24.65 15.06
CA PHE A 187 -45.50 24.96 15.89
C PHE A 187 -46.02 26.31 15.41
N PHE A 188 -47.09 26.30 14.62
CA PHE A 188 -48.12 27.33 14.54
C PHE A 188 -49.40 26.66 14.08
#